data_AF-A0A8T4A4W9-F1
#
_entry.id   AF-A0A8T4A4W9-F1
#
_cell.length_a   1.000
_cell.length_b   1.000
_cell.length_c   1.000
_cell.angle_alpha   90.00
_cell.angle_beta   90.00
_cell.angle_gamma   90.00
#
_symmetry.space_group_name_H-M   'P 1'
#
loop_
_entity.id
_entity.type
_entity.pdbx_description
1 polymer ?
#
loop_
_entity_poly.entity_id
_entity_poly.type
_entity_poly.pdbx_seq_one_letter_code
_entity_poly.pdbx_strand_id
1 'polypeptide(L)'
;MKLVLFDESTLGDAESVTKRAKETIAKLKERGIKTGVISGNSAVADTIKKDLDLDYSITNEPAAFEKIAKKAGVSFMDTAVVSGTNDLAFEKAGLRIAFNPNCKAADVVMYEKDLTRILPHIFGELDMESMTKERDKLELRIRDMGKDVLEKKAALKELGNKKRELIQEIKIKNREANESKKLRDELNEKVKKLKEEREKMNELVRGLVAKYKKLKESAPKGDYKEIQKEINAMEWKLQTSVMEIKKEDAIVDRIKKLNKELKGYKELIELSKEIDRNKSSSRKVHEEILKLSNESQQQHEKFLQAVAKIKEAEAKMDELNSRRKEIDPALDGLTEELDSCVLKMKEIGKSIKRIEAETELKPKSERELKEEAKSVYDRFKKGEKLNLEDIYMLRRFNLV
;
A
#
# COMPACT_ATOMS: atom_id res chain seq x y z
N MET A 1 -16.03 -8.59 45.77
CA MET A 1 -16.23 -7.79 47.00
C MET A 1 -16.35 -8.71 48.21
N LYS A 2 -15.87 -8.30 49.39
CA LYS A 2 -15.85 -9.13 50.61
C LYS A 2 -16.62 -8.52 51.80
N LEU A 3 -16.91 -7.23 51.76
CA LEU A 3 -17.72 -6.51 52.74
C LEU A 3 -18.66 -5.55 52.02
N VAL A 4 -19.95 -5.57 52.34
CA VAL A 4 -20.95 -4.63 51.82
C VAL A 4 -21.58 -3.88 52.99
N LEU A 5 -21.55 -2.55 52.94
CA LEU A 5 -22.18 -1.70 53.94
C LEU A 5 -23.37 -0.95 53.32
N PHE A 6 -24.48 -0.93 54.05
CA PHE A 6 -25.71 -0.28 53.65
C PHE A 6 -25.99 0.90 54.55
N ASP A 7 -26.39 2.03 53.98
CA ASP A 7 -26.92 3.14 54.76
C ASP A 7 -28.36 2.86 55.24
N GLU A 8 -28.71 3.38 56.42
CA GLU A 8 -30.06 3.26 57.01
C GLU A 8 -31.16 3.66 56.03
N SER A 9 -30.97 4.76 55.29
CA SER A 9 -31.97 5.26 54.34
C SER A 9 -32.27 4.29 53.20
N THR A 10 -31.32 3.41 52.87
CA THR A 10 -31.46 2.40 51.81
C THR A 10 -32.23 1.16 52.28
N LEU A 11 -32.36 0.97 53.60
CA LEU A 11 -32.98 -0.18 54.24
C LEU A 11 -34.36 0.15 54.88
N GLY A 12 -34.84 1.39 54.72
CA GLY A 12 -35.91 2.01 55.51
C GLY A 12 -37.33 1.43 55.48
N ASP A 13 -38.18 2.04 56.33
CA ASP A 13 -39.38 1.57 57.06
C ASP A 13 -40.60 1.00 56.31
N ALA A 14 -40.52 0.76 55.00
CA ALA A 14 -41.64 0.16 54.26
C ALA A 14 -41.54 -1.38 54.31
N GLU A 15 -42.63 -2.06 54.71
CA GLU A 15 -42.73 -3.52 54.84
C GLU A 15 -42.28 -4.30 53.56
N SER A 16 -42.41 -3.65 52.39
CA SER A 16 -41.96 -4.17 51.09
C SER A 16 -40.46 -4.02 50.84
N VAL A 17 -39.82 -2.96 51.34
CA VAL A 17 -38.38 -2.70 51.23
C VAL A 17 -37.60 -3.65 52.14
N THR A 18 -38.11 -3.91 53.35
CA THR A 18 -37.52 -4.85 54.30
C THR A 18 -37.45 -6.27 53.73
N LYS A 19 -38.45 -6.71 52.96
CA LYS A 19 -38.46 -8.05 52.33
C LYS A 19 -37.37 -8.21 51.27
N ARG A 20 -37.19 -7.21 50.41
CA ARG A 20 -36.16 -7.21 49.35
C ARG A 20 -34.75 -7.01 49.89
N ALA A 21 -34.62 -6.22 50.95
CA ALA A 21 -33.37 -6.10 51.70
C ALA A 21 -32.95 -7.44 52.31
N LYS A 22 -33.88 -8.17 52.95
CA LYS A 22 -33.63 -9.52 53.47
C LYS A 22 -33.17 -10.49 52.37
N GLU A 23 -33.81 -10.46 51.20
CA GLU A 23 -33.43 -11.31 50.07
C GLU A 23 -32.02 -10.98 49.56
N THR A 24 -31.70 -9.69 49.44
CA THR A 24 -30.39 -9.21 48.99
C THR A 24 -29.30 -9.62 49.97
N ILE A 25 -29.52 -9.44 51.28
CA ILE A 25 -28.59 -9.81 52.34
C ILE A 25 -28.40 -11.33 52.40
N ALA A 26 -29.48 -12.11 52.25
CA ALA A 26 -29.39 -13.57 52.19
C ALA A 26 -28.50 -14.03 51.03
N LYS A 27 -28.67 -13.45 49.83
CA LYS A 27 -27.84 -13.74 48.66
C LYS A 27 -26.37 -13.34 48.86
N LEU A 28 -26.10 -12.23 49.55
CA LEU A 28 -24.73 -11.83 49.91
C LEU A 28 -24.09 -12.81 50.89
N LYS A 29 -24.84 -13.24 51.92
CA LYS A 29 -24.38 -14.21 52.92
C LYS A 29 -24.14 -15.61 52.35
N GLU A 30 -25.00 -16.07 51.43
CA GLU A 30 -24.79 -17.35 50.73
C GLU A 30 -23.45 -17.39 49.99
N ARG A 31 -22.95 -16.23 49.51
CA ARG A 31 -21.63 -16.10 48.89
C ARG A 31 -20.52 -15.75 49.88
N GLY A 32 -20.79 -15.82 51.19
CA GLY A 32 -19.80 -15.56 52.25
C GLY A 32 -19.37 -14.10 52.37
N ILE A 33 -20.12 -13.16 51.80
CA ILE A 33 -19.83 -11.73 51.88
C ILE A 33 -20.35 -11.20 53.22
N LYS A 34 -19.49 -10.48 53.94
CA LYS A 34 -19.87 -9.85 55.22
C LYS A 34 -20.74 -8.63 54.95
N THR A 35 -21.78 -8.43 55.76
CA THR A 35 -22.72 -7.31 55.59
C THR A 35 -22.76 -6.42 56.83
N GLY A 36 -23.02 -5.14 56.65
CA GLY A 36 -23.21 -4.22 57.76
C GLY A 36 -24.07 -3.02 57.44
N VAL A 37 -24.52 -2.32 58.48
CA VAL A 37 -25.33 -1.09 58.36
C VAL A 37 -24.58 0.11 58.93
N ILE A 38 -24.68 1.24 58.23
CA ILE A 38 -24.21 2.57 58.63
C ILE A 38 -25.42 3.41 58.98
N SER A 39 -25.42 4.03 60.17
CA SER A 39 -26.50 4.93 60.60
C SER A 39 -25.94 6.07 61.45
N GLY A 40 -26.61 7.22 61.44
CA GLY A 40 -26.30 8.32 62.37
C GLY A 40 -26.68 8.02 63.82
N ASN A 41 -27.54 7.02 64.06
CA ASN A 41 -28.05 6.65 65.37
C ASN A 41 -27.71 5.20 65.72
N SER A 42 -26.88 4.99 66.74
CA SER A 42 -26.44 3.66 67.17
C SER A 42 -27.59 2.72 67.55
N ALA A 43 -28.67 3.26 68.16
CA ALA A 43 -29.81 2.44 68.56
C ALA A 43 -30.59 1.89 67.35
N VAL A 44 -30.67 2.68 66.28
CA VAL A 44 -31.34 2.28 65.03
C VAL A 44 -30.46 1.28 64.27
N ALA A 45 -29.14 1.53 64.21
CA ALA A 45 -28.18 0.61 63.61
C ALA A 45 -28.26 -0.81 64.23
N ASP A 46 -28.34 -0.90 65.56
CA ASP A 46 -28.41 -2.18 66.27
C ASP A 46 -29.75 -2.89 66.12
N THR A 47 -30.83 -2.12 65.90
CA THR A 47 -32.16 -2.67 65.61
C THR A 47 -32.17 -3.29 64.21
N ILE A 48 -31.73 -2.55 63.19
CA ILE A 48 -31.64 -3.01 61.80
C ILE A 48 -30.71 -4.22 61.69
N LYS A 49 -29.59 -4.21 62.42
CA LYS A 49 -28.67 -5.34 62.48
C LYS A 49 -29.36 -6.63 62.93
N LYS A 50 -30.21 -6.57 63.96
CA LYS A 50 -30.94 -7.74 64.46
C LYS A 50 -32.04 -8.18 63.49
N ASP A 51 -32.77 -7.22 62.94
CA ASP A 51 -33.94 -7.50 62.08
C ASP A 51 -33.57 -8.09 60.71
N LEU A 52 -32.41 -7.68 60.18
CA LEU A 52 -31.88 -8.12 58.90
C LEU A 52 -30.73 -9.14 59.03
N ASP A 53 -30.41 -9.56 60.26
CA ASP A 53 -29.31 -10.48 60.55
C ASP A 53 -27.98 -10.01 59.92
N LEU A 54 -27.54 -8.78 60.20
CA LEU A 54 -26.27 -8.24 59.66
C LEU A 54 -25.08 -8.58 60.56
N ASP A 55 -23.88 -8.70 59.98
CA ASP A 55 -22.66 -9.03 60.74
C ASP A 55 -22.19 -7.84 61.60
N TYR A 56 -22.33 -6.62 61.08
CA TYR A 56 -21.83 -5.40 61.70
C TYR A 56 -22.85 -4.25 61.72
N SER A 57 -22.78 -3.41 62.75
CA SER A 57 -23.46 -2.11 62.83
C SER A 57 -22.39 -1.04 63.10
N ILE A 58 -22.51 0.11 62.45
CA ILE A 58 -21.63 1.27 62.68
C ILE A 58 -22.41 2.57 62.73
N THR A 59 -21.87 3.48 63.53
CA THR A 59 -22.24 4.88 63.53
C THR A 59 -21.51 5.63 62.41
N ASN A 60 -22.10 6.71 61.91
CA ASN A 60 -21.52 7.58 60.88
C ASN A 60 -20.35 8.44 61.42
N GLU A 61 -19.31 7.78 61.94
CA GLU A 61 -18.09 8.40 62.45
C GLU A 61 -16.88 8.09 61.54
N PRO A 62 -15.95 9.05 61.34
CA PRO A 62 -14.78 8.87 60.47
C PRO A 62 -13.91 7.65 60.77
N ALA A 63 -13.79 7.29 62.05
CA ALA A 63 -12.98 6.16 62.50
C ALA A 63 -13.73 4.81 62.47
N ALA A 64 -15.06 4.83 62.30
CA ALA A 64 -15.90 3.63 62.39
C ALA A 64 -15.71 2.70 61.18
N PHE A 65 -15.61 3.26 59.97
CA PHE A 65 -15.37 2.52 58.74
C PHE A 65 -14.04 1.75 58.77
N GLU A 66 -12.95 2.39 59.22
CA GLU A 66 -11.63 1.78 59.32
C GLU A 66 -11.58 0.67 60.38
N LYS A 67 -12.31 0.84 61.50
CA LYS A 67 -12.44 -0.19 62.53
C LYS A 67 -13.17 -1.43 62.01
N ILE A 68 -14.25 -1.27 61.22
CA ILE A 68 -14.94 -2.42 60.61
C ILE A 68 -14.07 -3.10 59.57
N ALA A 69 -13.43 -2.36 58.66
CA ALA A 69 -12.59 -2.96 57.62
C ALA A 69 -11.49 -3.84 58.25
N LYS A 70 -10.86 -3.35 59.33
CA LYS A 70 -9.89 -4.12 60.13
C LYS A 70 -10.51 -5.32 60.84
N LYS A 71 -11.66 -5.17 61.50
CA LYS A 71 -12.38 -6.29 62.17
C LYS A 71 -12.87 -7.35 61.18
N ALA A 72 -13.26 -6.94 59.99
CA ALA A 72 -13.69 -7.82 58.92
C ALA A 72 -12.49 -8.52 58.24
N GLY A 73 -11.27 -7.99 58.37
CA GLY A 73 -10.07 -8.48 57.70
C GLY A 73 -10.07 -8.18 56.21
N VAL A 74 -10.69 -7.08 55.79
CA VAL A 74 -10.93 -6.73 54.38
C VAL A 74 -10.22 -5.41 54.02
N SER A 75 -9.60 -5.35 52.85
CA SER A 75 -9.00 -4.12 52.30
C SER A 75 -10.08 -3.14 51.86
N PHE A 76 -9.82 -1.84 51.93
CA PHE A 76 -10.77 -0.80 51.49
C PHE A 76 -11.23 -0.99 50.04
N MET A 77 -10.36 -1.47 49.15
CA MET A 77 -10.71 -1.75 47.74
C MET A 77 -11.69 -2.93 47.57
N ASP A 78 -11.76 -3.84 48.54
CA ASP A 78 -12.66 -5.00 48.53
C ASP A 78 -13.99 -4.71 49.25
N THR A 79 -14.27 -3.44 49.57
CA THR A 79 -15.50 -2.98 50.22
C THR A 79 -16.43 -2.30 49.23
N ALA A 80 -17.72 -2.62 49.31
CA ALA A 80 -18.78 -1.89 48.61
C ALA A 80 -19.65 -1.14 49.62
N VAL A 81 -20.00 0.10 49.31
CA VAL A 81 -20.93 0.90 50.13
C VAL A 81 -22.12 1.31 49.28
N VAL A 82 -23.32 1.06 49.82
CA VAL A 82 -24.60 1.39 49.22
C VAL A 82 -25.24 2.50 50.05
N SER A 83 -25.34 3.71 49.51
CA SER A 83 -25.96 4.85 50.21
C SER A 83 -26.78 5.72 49.25
N GLY A 84 -27.81 6.38 49.78
CA GLY A 84 -28.56 7.43 49.08
C GLY A 84 -27.91 8.82 49.19
N THR A 85 -26.94 8.96 50.10
CA THR A 85 -26.20 10.21 50.34
C THR A 85 -24.68 9.97 50.36
N ASN A 86 -23.90 11.04 50.15
CA ASN A 86 -22.44 10.95 50.10
C ASN A 86 -21.84 10.97 51.52
N ASP A 87 -21.98 9.88 52.25
CA ASP A 87 -21.34 9.72 53.57
C ASP A 87 -19.83 9.49 53.44
N LEU A 88 -19.09 9.74 54.52
CA LEU A 88 -17.63 9.58 54.52
C LEU A 88 -17.18 8.13 54.25
N ALA A 89 -17.99 7.14 54.64
CA ALA A 89 -17.75 5.74 54.29
C ALA A 89 -17.95 5.47 52.79
N PHE A 90 -18.86 6.21 52.14
CA PHE A 90 -19.12 6.11 50.70
C PHE A 90 -17.92 6.59 49.89
N GLU A 91 -17.27 7.70 50.29
CA GLU A 91 -16.08 8.20 49.57
C GLU A 91 -14.86 7.29 49.69
N LYS A 92 -14.72 6.56 50.79
CA LYS A 92 -13.57 5.68 51.06
C LYS A 92 -13.75 4.24 50.55
N ALA A 93 -14.93 3.89 50.02
CA ALA A 93 -15.23 2.54 49.54
C ALA A 93 -14.53 2.22 48.21
N GLY A 94 -14.21 0.95 47.99
CA GLY A 94 -13.68 0.46 46.72
C GLY A 94 -14.71 0.41 45.59
N LEU A 95 -15.99 0.20 45.94
CA LEU A 95 -17.12 0.27 45.02
C LEU A 95 -18.26 1.10 45.63
N ARG A 96 -18.63 2.18 44.96
CA ARG A 96 -19.63 3.15 45.43
C ARG A 96 -20.93 2.98 44.66
N ILE A 97 -21.97 2.49 45.32
CA ILE A 97 -23.28 2.24 44.71
C ILE A 97 -24.28 3.23 45.30
N ALA A 98 -24.67 4.22 44.50
CA ALA A 98 -25.65 5.21 44.91
C ALA A 98 -27.07 4.67 44.65
N PHE A 99 -27.84 4.43 45.72
CA PHE A 99 -29.19 3.85 45.63
C PHE A 99 -30.26 4.90 45.91
N ASN A 100 -31.10 5.16 44.91
CA ASN A 100 -32.05 6.26 44.83
C ASN A 100 -31.46 7.62 45.32
N PRO A 101 -30.31 8.06 44.76
CA PRO A 101 -29.53 9.11 45.38
C PRO A 101 -30.04 10.52 45.09
N ASN A 102 -29.74 11.43 46.01
CA ASN A 102 -29.90 12.87 45.81
C ASN A 102 -28.63 13.54 45.21
N CYS A 103 -27.58 12.75 44.98
CA CYS A 103 -26.22 13.18 44.60
C CYS A 103 -25.67 12.38 43.39
N LYS A 104 -24.65 12.92 42.70
CA LYS A 104 -24.24 12.50 41.34
C LYS A 104 -22.94 11.68 41.22
N ALA A 105 -22.12 11.58 42.25
CA ALA A 105 -20.76 11.01 42.13
C ALA A 105 -20.65 9.63 42.79
N ALA A 106 -20.85 8.57 42.01
CA ALA A 106 -20.71 7.18 42.41
C ALA A 106 -20.24 6.32 41.23
N ASP A 107 -19.70 5.12 41.50
CA ASP A 107 -19.26 4.19 40.45
C ASP A 107 -20.46 3.52 39.77
N VAL A 108 -21.53 3.30 40.52
CA VAL A 108 -22.82 2.78 40.03
C VAL A 108 -23.94 3.64 40.61
N VAL A 109 -24.88 4.07 39.77
CA VAL A 109 -26.04 4.89 40.18
C VAL A 109 -27.32 4.14 39.83
N MET A 110 -28.21 3.98 40.81
CA MET A 110 -29.45 3.22 40.66
C MET A 110 -30.64 4.04 41.13
N TYR A 111 -31.60 4.27 40.24
CA TYR A 111 -32.85 4.99 40.54
C TYR A 111 -34.03 4.04 40.83
N GLU A 112 -33.82 2.74 40.69
CA GLU A 112 -34.84 1.73 40.93
C GLU A 112 -35.04 1.50 42.44
N LYS A 113 -36.28 1.17 42.85
CA LYS A 113 -36.62 0.85 44.25
C LYS A 113 -36.33 -0.61 44.62
N ASP A 114 -35.56 -1.33 43.81
CA ASP A 114 -35.25 -2.75 44.03
C ASP A 114 -33.79 -2.95 44.41
N LEU A 115 -33.56 -3.29 45.68
CA LEU A 115 -32.22 -3.49 46.21
C LEU A 115 -31.53 -4.72 45.61
N THR A 116 -32.26 -5.72 45.09
CA THR A 116 -31.66 -6.94 44.52
C THR A 116 -30.81 -6.68 43.27
N ARG A 117 -31.02 -5.56 42.59
CA ARG A 117 -30.28 -5.16 41.39
C ARG A 117 -28.84 -4.75 41.64
N ILE A 118 -28.44 -4.55 42.91
CA ILE A 118 -27.03 -4.29 43.26
C ILE A 118 -26.17 -5.56 43.13
N LEU A 119 -26.79 -6.74 43.21
CA LEU A 119 -26.08 -8.02 43.32
C LEU A 119 -25.15 -8.32 42.14
N PRO A 120 -25.53 -8.11 40.86
CA PRO A 120 -24.62 -8.34 39.72
C PRO A 120 -23.37 -7.46 39.79
N HIS A 121 -23.52 -6.20 40.22
CA HIS A 121 -22.40 -5.26 40.37
C HIS A 121 -21.47 -5.61 41.53
N ILE A 122 -22.02 -6.16 42.62
CA ILE A 122 -21.24 -6.58 43.81
C ILE A 122 -20.51 -7.91 43.57
N PHE A 123 -21.16 -8.82 42.87
CA PHE A 123 -20.63 -10.14 42.59
C PHE A 123 -19.55 -10.16 41.51
N GLY A 124 -19.44 -9.10 40.71
CA GLY A 124 -18.43 -9.03 39.65
C GLY A 124 -18.60 -10.19 38.68
N GLU A 125 -19.84 -10.60 38.41
CA GLU A 125 -20.13 -11.43 37.26
C GLU A 125 -19.75 -10.57 36.05
N LEU A 126 -18.50 -10.74 35.58
CA LEU A 126 -18.14 -10.44 34.21
C LEU A 126 -19.05 -11.35 33.40
N ASP A 127 -20.22 -10.82 33.06
CA ASP A 127 -21.26 -11.59 32.40
C ASP A 127 -20.64 -12.28 31.19
N MET A 128 -20.85 -13.59 31.08
CA MET A 128 -20.53 -14.32 29.86
C MET A 128 -21.08 -13.57 28.64
N GLU A 129 -22.23 -12.91 28.81
CA GLU A 129 -22.88 -12.03 27.84
C GLU A 129 -22.06 -10.78 27.47
N SER A 130 -21.34 -10.18 28.41
CA SER A 130 -20.47 -9.03 28.14
C SER A 130 -19.22 -9.47 27.36
N MET A 131 -18.62 -10.60 27.74
CA MET A 131 -17.45 -11.16 27.05
C MET A 131 -17.80 -11.70 25.65
N THR A 132 -18.99 -12.27 25.46
CA THR A 132 -19.47 -12.67 24.12
C THR A 132 -19.75 -11.45 23.25
N LYS A 133 -20.37 -10.39 23.78
CA LYS A 133 -20.54 -9.12 23.05
C LYS A 133 -19.20 -8.49 22.65
N GLU A 134 -18.19 -8.53 23.51
CA GLU A 134 -16.85 -8.06 23.17
C GLU A 134 -16.17 -8.93 22.10
N ARG A 135 -16.32 -10.25 22.20
CA ARG A 135 -15.86 -11.19 21.17
C ARG A 135 -16.49 -10.90 19.82
N ASP A 136 -17.81 -10.72 19.76
CA ASP A 136 -18.54 -10.48 18.51
C ASP A 136 -18.12 -9.15 17.87
N LYS A 137 -17.91 -8.11 18.68
CA LYS A 137 -17.36 -6.82 18.21
C LYS A 137 -15.95 -6.97 17.64
N LEU A 138 -15.08 -7.75 18.30
CA LEU A 138 -13.74 -8.03 17.79
C LEU A 138 -13.77 -8.86 16.51
N GLU A 139 -14.70 -9.81 16.39
CA GLU A 139 -14.86 -10.65 15.20
C GLU A 139 -15.29 -9.83 13.98
N LEU A 140 -16.23 -8.88 14.16
CA LEU A 140 -16.59 -7.91 13.13
C LEU A 140 -15.39 -7.06 12.72
N ARG A 141 -14.64 -6.52 13.69
CA ARG A 141 -13.45 -5.71 13.42
C ARG A 141 -12.37 -6.49 12.66
N ILE A 142 -12.11 -7.75 13.03
CA ILE A 142 -11.16 -8.65 12.34
C ILE A 142 -11.61 -8.90 10.90
N ARG A 143 -12.93 -9.08 10.67
CA ARG A 143 -13.48 -9.27 9.33
C ARG A 143 -13.25 -8.04 8.46
N ASP A 144 -13.54 -6.84 8.98
CA ASP A 144 -13.40 -5.60 8.24
C ASP A 144 -11.93 -5.28 7.95
N MET A 145 -11.05 -5.38 8.95
CA MET A 145 -9.61 -5.24 8.77
C MET A 145 -9.03 -6.30 7.82
N GLY A 146 -9.57 -7.53 7.84
CA GLY A 146 -9.20 -8.59 6.91
C GLY A 146 -9.53 -8.25 5.46
N LYS A 147 -10.66 -7.56 5.21
CA LYS A 147 -11.00 -7.04 3.88
C LYS A 147 -10.02 -5.94 3.46
N ASP A 148 -9.73 -4.98 4.33
CA ASP A 148 -8.80 -3.87 4.04
C ASP A 148 -7.38 -4.38 3.71
N VAL A 149 -6.91 -5.38 4.47
CA VAL A 149 -5.63 -6.07 4.21
C VAL A 149 -5.65 -6.76 2.85
N LEU A 150 -6.75 -7.43 2.49
CA LEU A 150 -6.89 -8.10 1.20
C LEU A 150 -6.89 -7.10 0.04
N GLU A 151 -7.63 -6.00 0.17
CA GLU A 151 -7.69 -4.92 -0.82
C GLU A 151 -6.33 -4.26 -1.04
N LYS A 152 -5.62 -3.92 0.04
CA LYS A 152 -4.26 -3.34 -0.05
C LYS A 152 -3.25 -4.33 -0.64
N LYS A 153 -3.33 -5.63 -0.29
CA LYS A 153 -2.51 -6.69 -0.93
C LYS A 153 -2.80 -6.81 -2.42
N ALA A 154 -4.07 -6.75 -2.83
CA ALA A 154 -4.46 -6.76 -4.23
C ALA A 154 -3.90 -5.53 -4.96
N ALA A 155 -4.01 -4.34 -4.37
CA ALA A 155 -3.43 -3.12 -4.92
C ALA A 155 -1.91 -3.22 -5.09
N LEU A 156 -1.17 -3.76 -4.11
CA LEU A 156 0.28 -4.00 -4.23
C LEU A 156 0.62 -4.97 -5.37
N LYS A 157 -0.18 -6.03 -5.55
CA LYS A 157 -0.01 -6.98 -6.65
C LYS A 157 -0.21 -6.32 -8.01
N GLU A 158 -1.23 -5.48 -8.15
CA GLU A 158 -1.50 -4.70 -9.35
C GLU A 158 -0.37 -3.71 -9.66
N LEU A 159 0.14 -2.99 -8.64
CA LEU A 159 1.32 -2.12 -8.79
C LEU A 159 2.55 -2.93 -9.23
N GLY A 160 2.74 -4.13 -8.68
CA GLY A 160 3.81 -5.05 -9.07
C GLY A 160 3.71 -5.54 -10.52
N ASN A 161 2.50 -5.84 -10.99
CA ASN A 161 2.23 -6.20 -12.39
C ASN A 161 2.58 -5.04 -13.34
N LYS A 162 2.03 -3.85 -13.08
CA LYS A 162 2.29 -2.63 -13.87
C LYS A 162 3.77 -2.26 -13.90
N LYS A 163 4.46 -2.38 -12.77
CA LYS A 163 5.91 -2.16 -12.70
C LYS A 163 6.67 -3.15 -13.58
N ARG A 164 6.30 -4.43 -13.58
CA ARG A 164 6.93 -5.42 -14.46
C ARG A 164 6.71 -5.11 -15.94
N GLU A 165 5.50 -4.70 -16.31
CA GLU A 165 5.17 -4.29 -17.68
C GLU A 165 6.01 -3.10 -18.12
N LEU A 166 6.10 -2.05 -17.30
CA LEU A 166 6.95 -0.87 -17.59
C LEU A 166 8.42 -1.25 -17.70
N ILE A 167 8.93 -2.16 -16.87
CA ILE A 167 10.32 -2.64 -16.97
C ILE A 167 10.55 -3.36 -18.31
N GLN A 168 9.61 -4.17 -18.77
CA GLN A 168 9.72 -4.82 -20.08
C GLN A 168 9.65 -3.79 -21.21
N GLU A 169 8.77 -2.80 -21.12
CA GLU A 169 8.67 -1.71 -22.10
C GLU A 169 9.97 -0.91 -22.18
N ILE A 170 10.53 -0.50 -21.04
CA ILE A 170 11.83 0.19 -20.95
C ILE A 170 12.93 -0.67 -21.57
N LYS A 171 12.93 -1.99 -21.33
CA LYS A 171 13.93 -2.90 -21.90
C LYS A 171 13.83 -2.98 -23.42
N ILE A 172 12.62 -3.07 -23.97
CA ILE A 172 12.38 -3.10 -25.42
C ILE A 172 12.80 -1.75 -26.03
N LYS A 173 12.35 -0.64 -25.46
CA LYS A 173 12.69 0.71 -25.94
C LYS A 173 14.18 1.01 -25.85
N ASN A 174 14.87 0.52 -24.83
CA ASN A 174 16.33 0.63 -24.73
C ASN A 174 17.05 -0.15 -25.83
N ARG A 175 16.54 -1.33 -26.22
CA ARG A 175 17.07 -2.07 -27.36
C ARG A 175 16.88 -1.30 -28.66
N GLU A 176 15.66 -0.83 -28.92
CA GLU A 176 15.33 -0.01 -30.10
C GLU A 176 16.21 1.26 -30.18
N ALA A 177 16.40 1.94 -29.05
CA ALA A 177 17.26 3.11 -28.95
C ALA A 177 18.73 2.78 -29.26
N ASN A 178 19.25 1.70 -28.69
CA ASN A 178 20.62 1.27 -28.95
C ASN A 178 20.84 0.83 -30.40
N GLU A 179 19.88 0.16 -31.01
CA GLU A 179 19.92 -0.23 -32.44
C GLU A 179 19.89 1.01 -33.34
N SER A 180 18.99 1.95 -33.09
CA SER A 180 18.90 3.21 -33.83
C SER A 180 20.20 4.02 -33.69
N LYS A 181 20.81 4.01 -32.50
CA LYS A 181 22.10 4.66 -32.25
C LYS A 181 23.23 4.00 -33.04
N LYS A 182 23.32 2.67 -33.05
CA LYS A 182 24.33 1.93 -33.84
C LYS A 182 24.19 2.24 -35.33
N LEU A 183 22.98 2.13 -35.88
CA LEU A 183 22.72 2.44 -37.29
C LEU A 183 23.09 3.90 -37.62
N ARG A 184 22.74 4.85 -36.75
CA ARG A 184 23.12 6.26 -36.91
C ARG A 184 24.63 6.44 -36.92
N ASP A 185 25.34 5.80 -36.00
CA ASP A 185 26.81 5.93 -35.89
C ASP A 185 27.50 5.30 -37.11
N GLU A 186 27.03 4.16 -37.61
CA GLU A 186 27.50 3.54 -38.85
C GLU A 186 27.24 4.42 -40.09
N LEU A 187 26.06 5.04 -40.19
CA LEU A 187 25.72 5.96 -41.27
C LEU A 187 26.62 7.21 -41.24
N ASN A 188 26.86 7.76 -40.04
CA ASN A 188 27.75 8.90 -39.87
C ASN A 188 29.19 8.56 -40.27
N GLU A 189 29.66 7.35 -39.98
CA GLU A 189 30.99 6.90 -40.40
C GLU A 189 31.08 6.75 -41.93
N LYS A 190 30.05 6.20 -42.58
CA LYS A 190 29.96 6.14 -44.06
C LYS A 190 29.94 7.53 -44.67
N VAL A 191 29.15 8.45 -44.12
CA VAL A 191 29.09 9.85 -44.56
C VAL A 191 30.46 10.52 -44.42
N LYS A 192 31.22 10.24 -43.35
CA LYS A 192 32.58 10.76 -43.18
C LYS A 192 33.52 10.26 -44.28
N LYS A 193 33.54 8.95 -44.56
CA LYS A 193 34.36 8.36 -45.63
C LYS A 193 34.03 8.94 -47.01
N LEU A 194 32.74 9.05 -47.34
CA LEU A 194 32.30 9.64 -48.61
C LEU A 194 32.64 11.13 -48.72
N LYS A 195 32.61 11.88 -47.60
CA LYS A 195 33.05 13.29 -47.59
C LYS A 195 34.55 13.40 -47.89
N GLU A 196 35.38 12.55 -47.31
CA GLU A 196 36.83 12.50 -47.59
C GLU A 196 37.11 12.14 -49.06
N GLU A 197 36.40 11.15 -49.62
CA GLU A 197 36.51 10.78 -51.04
C GLU A 197 36.08 11.92 -51.96
N ARG A 198 34.96 12.59 -51.64
CA ARG A 198 34.48 13.76 -52.39
C ARG A 198 35.47 14.91 -52.32
N GLU A 199 36.13 15.13 -51.18
CA GLU A 199 37.12 16.18 -51.02
C GLU A 199 38.35 15.93 -51.88
N LYS A 200 38.87 14.69 -51.91
CA LYS A 200 39.94 14.27 -52.84
C LYS A 200 39.54 14.47 -54.30
N MET A 201 38.32 14.11 -54.68
CA MET A 201 37.83 14.35 -56.05
C MET A 201 37.75 15.85 -56.37
N ASN A 202 37.29 16.68 -55.43
CA ASN A 202 37.21 18.12 -55.61
C ASN A 202 38.59 18.77 -55.71
N GLU A 203 39.60 18.26 -55.01
CA GLU A 203 41.00 18.69 -55.18
C GLU A 203 41.54 18.33 -56.56
N LEU A 204 41.31 17.09 -57.02
CA LEU A 204 41.68 16.68 -58.38
C LEU A 204 41.00 17.54 -59.43
N VAL A 205 39.70 17.81 -59.29
CA VAL A 205 38.96 18.70 -60.19
C VAL A 205 39.54 20.12 -60.16
N ARG A 206 39.86 20.68 -58.99
CA ARG A 206 40.50 22.00 -58.87
C ARG A 206 41.85 22.03 -59.61
N GLY A 207 42.67 20.99 -59.45
CA GLY A 207 43.95 20.86 -60.16
C GLY A 207 43.79 20.74 -61.68
N LEU A 208 42.87 19.91 -62.15
CA LEU A 208 42.58 19.74 -63.58
C LEU A 208 42.01 21.03 -64.20
N VAL A 209 41.11 21.71 -63.50
CA VAL A 209 40.56 23.01 -63.96
C VAL A 209 41.66 24.07 -64.04
N ALA A 210 42.59 24.10 -63.10
CA ALA A 210 43.74 25.01 -63.16
C ALA A 210 44.66 24.70 -64.35
N LYS A 211 44.96 23.42 -64.61
CA LYS A 211 45.69 22.98 -65.80
C LYS A 211 44.96 23.36 -67.09
N TYR A 212 43.65 23.15 -67.14
CA TYR A 212 42.80 23.51 -68.27
C TYR A 212 42.83 25.02 -68.55
N LYS A 213 42.75 25.85 -67.49
CA LYS A 213 42.82 27.31 -67.63
C LYS A 213 44.18 27.76 -68.19
N LYS A 214 45.29 27.21 -67.70
CA LYS A 214 46.65 27.50 -68.22
C LYS A 214 46.81 27.10 -69.69
N LEU A 215 46.37 25.89 -70.04
CA LEU A 215 46.45 25.40 -71.43
C LEU A 215 45.57 26.24 -72.36
N LYS A 216 44.37 26.65 -71.89
CA LYS A 216 43.45 27.50 -72.65
C LYS A 216 44.02 28.90 -72.89
N GLU A 217 44.77 29.46 -71.94
CA GLU A 217 45.47 30.74 -72.11
C GLU A 217 46.61 30.65 -73.15
N SER A 218 47.27 29.49 -73.26
CA SER A 218 48.30 29.22 -74.28
C SER A 218 47.75 28.75 -75.64
N ALA A 219 46.46 28.47 -75.75
CA ALA A 219 45.87 27.84 -76.92
C ALA A 219 45.55 28.86 -78.04
N PRO A 220 45.73 28.48 -79.31
CA PRO A 220 45.29 29.27 -80.45
C PRO A 220 43.79 29.55 -80.42
N LYS A 221 43.34 30.65 -81.04
CA LYS A 221 41.92 30.94 -81.27
C LYS A 221 41.54 30.39 -82.65
N GLY A 222 40.56 29.48 -82.69
CA GLY A 222 40.10 28.82 -83.92
C GLY A 222 39.22 27.60 -83.63
N ASP A 223 38.50 27.11 -84.64
CA ASP A 223 37.63 25.94 -84.51
C ASP A 223 38.40 24.65 -84.88
N TYR A 224 38.40 23.67 -83.97
CA TYR A 224 39.14 22.40 -84.11
C TYR A 224 38.81 21.67 -85.42
N LYS A 225 37.55 21.73 -85.86
CA LYS A 225 37.09 21.10 -87.10
C LYS A 225 37.59 21.79 -88.36
N GLU A 226 37.79 23.10 -88.32
CA GLU A 226 38.29 23.86 -89.47
C GLU A 226 39.78 23.61 -89.67
N ILE A 227 40.56 23.63 -88.59
CA ILE A 227 42.00 23.33 -88.61
C ILE A 227 42.26 21.91 -89.15
N GLN A 228 41.46 20.92 -88.75
CA GLN A 228 41.59 19.55 -89.26
C GLN A 228 41.28 19.44 -90.76
N LYS A 229 40.24 20.14 -91.25
CA LYS A 229 39.91 20.17 -92.67
C LYS A 229 41.00 20.87 -93.48
N GLU A 230 41.59 21.93 -92.94
CA GLU A 230 42.67 22.68 -93.58
C GLU A 230 43.96 21.85 -93.70
N ILE A 231 44.31 21.09 -92.66
CA ILE A 231 45.42 20.12 -92.71
C ILE A 231 45.17 19.06 -93.78
N ASN A 232 44.01 18.41 -93.77
CA ASN A 232 43.68 17.35 -94.74
C ASN A 232 43.68 17.88 -96.19
N ALA A 233 43.20 19.11 -96.39
CA ALA A 233 43.23 19.75 -97.71
C ALA A 233 44.65 20.09 -98.17
N MET A 234 45.53 20.51 -97.25
CA MET A 234 46.94 20.77 -97.54
C MET A 234 47.74 19.48 -97.78
N GLU A 235 47.49 18.43 -97.02
CA GLU A 235 48.08 17.10 -97.23
C GLU A 235 47.65 16.50 -98.57
N TRP A 236 46.36 16.62 -98.93
CA TRP A 236 45.86 16.19 -100.23
C TRP A 236 46.52 16.96 -101.38
N LYS A 237 46.69 18.29 -101.23
CA LYS A 237 47.42 19.11 -102.21
C LYS A 237 48.88 18.66 -102.34
N LEU A 238 49.56 18.35 -101.24
CA LEU A 238 50.93 17.84 -101.25
C LEU A 238 51.03 16.47 -101.98
N GLN A 239 50.02 15.61 -101.83
CA GLN A 239 50.01 14.28 -102.47
C GLN A 239 49.61 14.29 -103.94
N THR A 240 48.76 15.22 -104.38
CA THR A 240 48.13 15.18 -105.71
C THR A 240 48.67 16.20 -106.70
N SER A 241 49.49 17.16 -106.26
CA SER A 241 50.06 18.19 -107.14
C SER A 241 51.58 18.14 -107.19
N VAL A 242 52.14 18.24 -108.40
CA VAL A 242 53.59 18.32 -108.64
C VAL A 242 54.00 19.80 -108.51
N MET A 243 54.78 20.14 -107.49
CA MET A 243 55.17 21.51 -107.19
C MET A 243 56.69 21.64 -107.06
N GLU A 244 57.18 22.89 -107.01
CA GLU A 244 58.58 23.16 -106.69
C GLU A 244 58.85 22.88 -105.20
N ILE A 245 60.02 22.31 -104.90
CA ILE A 245 60.48 21.90 -103.56
C ILE A 245 60.23 22.99 -102.49
N LYS A 246 60.47 24.27 -102.82
CA LYS A 246 60.26 25.39 -101.90
C LYS A 246 58.79 25.60 -101.47
N LYS A 247 57.83 25.30 -102.36
CA LYS A 247 56.39 25.40 -102.07
C LYS A 247 55.90 24.19 -101.29
N GLU A 248 56.48 23.02 -101.54
CA GLU A 248 56.25 21.81 -100.75
C GLU A 248 56.74 22.01 -99.31
N ASP A 249 57.95 22.54 -99.11
CA ASP A 249 58.50 22.86 -97.78
C ASP A 249 57.60 23.85 -97.01
N ALA A 250 57.08 24.87 -97.69
CA ALA A 250 56.17 25.84 -97.07
C ALA A 250 54.83 25.22 -96.62
N ILE A 251 54.29 24.27 -97.39
CA ILE A 251 53.08 23.51 -97.02
C ILE A 251 53.37 22.59 -95.84
N VAL A 252 54.50 21.89 -95.86
CA VAL A 252 54.95 21.02 -94.76
C VAL A 252 55.12 21.82 -93.46
N ASP A 253 55.71 23.01 -93.52
CA ASP A 253 55.88 23.88 -92.33
C ASP A 253 54.55 24.43 -91.81
N ARG A 254 53.59 24.72 -92.69
CA ARG A 254 52.23 25.11 -92.32
C ARG A 254 51.49 23.95 -91.65
N ILE A 255 51.59 22.73 -92.22
CA ILE A 255 51.04 21.50 -91.63
C ILE A 255 51.66 21.23 -90.26
N LYS A 256 52.97 21.39 -90.09
CA LYS A 256 53.64 21.24 -88.78
C LYS A 256 53.09 22.22 -87.73
N LYS A 257 52.87 23.48 -88.11
CA LYS A 257 52.26 24.48 -87.20
C LYS A 257 50.82 24.09 -86.83
N LEU A 258 49.97 23.79 -87.81
CA LEU A 258 48.58 23.41 -87.57
C LEU A 258 48.45 22.11 -86.77
N ASN A 259 49.31 21.11 -87.00
CA ASN A 259 49.35 19.88 -86.19
C ASN A 259 49.75 20.15 -84.73
N LYS A 260 50.67 21.10 -84.49
CA LYS A 260 51.05 21.51 -83.13
C LYS A 260 49.89 22.19 -82.40
N GLU A 261 49.13 23.03 -83.11
CA GLU A 261 47.91 23.65 -82.60
C GLU A 261 46.84 22.59 -82.30
N LEU A 262 46.62 21.64 -83.22
CA LEU A 262 45.64 20.57 -83.10
C LEU A 262 45.93 19.60 -81.94
N LYS A 263 47.21 19.37 -81.62
CA LYS A 263 47.63 18.61 -80.44
C LYS A 263 47.20 19.31 -79.14
N GLY A 264 47.33 20.63 -79.04
CA GLY A 264 46.87 21.41 -77.89
C GLY A 264 45.35 21.35 -77.69
N TYR A 265 44.57 21.36 -78.78
CA TYR A 265 43.12 21.16 -78.70
C TYR A 265 42.73 19.75 -78.24
N LYS A 266 43.43 18.71 -78.71
CA LYS A 266 43.19 17.32 -78.25
C LYS A 266 43.44 17.20 -76.75
N GLU A 267 44.54 17.75 -76.25
CA GLU A 267 44.87 17.78 -74.81
C GLU A 267 43.81 18.54 -74.00
N LEU A 268 43.31 19.67 -74.51
CA LEU A 268 42.21 20.42 -73.88
C LEU A 268 40.90 19.64 -73.83
N ILE A 269 40.54 18.92 -74.90
CA ILE A 269 39.32 18.11 -74.96
C ILE A 269 39.42 16.92 -74.00
N GLU A 270 40.57 16.23 -73.95
CA GLU A 270 40.85 15.14 -73.02
C GLU A 270 40.68 15.62 -71.57
N LEU A 271 41.30 16.76 -71.24
CA LEU A 271 41.27 17.36 -69.91
C LEU A 271 39.85 17.83 -69.54
N SER A 272 39.08 18.37 -70.49
CA SER A 272 37.66 18.71 -70.28
C SER A 272 36.83 17.46 -69.97
N LYS A 273 37.03 16.37 -70.71
CA LYS A 273 36.33 15.10 -70.45
C LYS A 273 36.67 14.54 -69.08
N GLU A 274 37.93 14.62 -68.65
CA GLU A 274 38.35 14.21 -67.30
C GLU A 274 37.70 15.06 -66.20
N ILE A 275 37.64 16.38 -66.39
CA ILE A 275 36.94 17.30 -65.47
C ILE A 275 35.47 16.94 -65.36
N ASP A 276 34.78 16.71 -66.49
CA ASP A 276 33.35 16.40 -66.50
C ASP A 276 33.06 15.02 -65.90
N ARG A 277 33.93 14.03 -66.13
CA ARG A 277 33.87 12.71 -65.48
C ARG A 277 34.00 12.85 -63.96
N ASN A 278 35.03 13.54 -63.47
CA ASN A 278 35.24 13.71 -62.03
C ASN A 278 34.16 14.56 -61.36
N LYS A 279 33.63 15.59 -62.04
CA LYS A 279 32.46 16.36 -61.58
C LYS A 279 31.22 15.48 -61.48
N SER A 280 30.99 14.62 -62.47
CA SER A 280 29.85 13.70 -62.47
C SER A 280 29.95 12.68 -61.34
N SER A 281 31.13 12.10 -61.11
CA SER A 281 31.39 11.21 -59.98
C SER A 281 31.21 11.93 -58.64
N SER A 282 31.71 13.16 -58.50
CA SER A 282 31.51 13.96 -57.29
C SER A 282 30.02 14.28 -57.02
N ARG A 283 29.21 14.53 -58.05
CA ARG A 283 27.77 14.73 -57.91
C ARG A 283 27.06 13.49 -57.38
N LYS A 284 27.42 12.30 -57.88
CA LYS A 284 26.86 11.02 -57.38
C LYS A 284 27.19 10.80 -55.91
N VAL A 285 28.46 10.99 -55.52
CA VAL A 285 28.89 10.89 -54.11
C VAL A 285 28.16 11.90 -53.24
N HIS A 286 27.93 13.13 -53.74
CA HIS A 286 27.14 14.12 -53.00
C HIS A 286 25.69 13.68 -52.79
N GLU A 287 25.05 13.10 -53.81
CA GLU A 287 23.69 12.58 -53.72
C GLU A 287 23.59 11.44 -52.69
N GLU A 288 24.58 10.53 -52.67
CA GLU A 288 24.68 9.46 -51.68
C GLU A 288 24.88 10.01 -50.25
N ILE A 289 25.73 11.03 -50.08
CA ILE A 289 25.89 11.71 -48.78
C ILE A 289 24.56 12.29 -48.30
N LEU A 290 23.77 12.91 -49.18
CA LEU A 290 22.47 13.48 -48.81
C LEU A 290 21.49 12.38 -48.38
N LYS A 291 21.45 11.25 -49.09
CA LYS A 291 20.61 10.09 -48.74
C LYS A 291 20.99 9.54 -47.36
N LEU A 292 22.27 9.23 -47.15
CA LEU A 292 22.77 8.70 -45.87
C LEU A 292 22.62 9.71 -44.73
N SER A 293 22.74 11.01 -45.01
CA SER A 293 22.52 12.07 -44.02
C SER A 293 21.05 12.14 -43.60
N ASN A 294 20.11 12.04 -44.55
CA ASN A 294 18.68 12.00 -44.24
C ASN A 294 18.31 10.72 -43.46
N GLU A 295 18.86 9.57 -43.84
CA GLU A 295 18.66 8.31 -43.10
C GLU A 295 19.21 8.41 -41.68
N SER A 296 20.40 9.01 -41.50
CA SER A 296 20.99 9.24 -40.17
C SER A 296 20.11 10.16 -39.31
N GLN A 297 19.56 11.22 -39.91
CA GLN A 297 18.62 12.14 -39.25
C GLN A 297 17.36 11.39 -38.78
N GLN A 298 16.78 10.52 -39.62
CA GLN A 298 15.61 9.72 -39.27
C GLN A 298 15.90 8.73 -38.12
N GLN A 299 17.07 8.09 -38.13
CA GLN A 299 17.48 7.21 -37.03
C GLN A 299 17.69 7.99 -35.73
N HIS A 300 18.22 9.21 -35.82
CA HIS A 300 18.35 10.08 -34.66
C HIS A 300 16.99 10.48 -34.09
N GLU A 301 16.01 10.81 -34.94
CA GLU A 301 14.65 11.13 -34.50
C GLU A 301 13.99 9.93 -33.82
N LYS A 302 14.07 8.72 -34.41
CA LYS A 302 13.58 7.48 -33.80
C LYS A 302 14.22 7.22 -32.43
N PHE A 303 15.52 7.46 -32.32
CA PHE A 303 16.25 7.38 -31.05
C PHE A 303 15.68 8.36 -30.01
N LEU A 304 15.45 9.62 -30.37
CA LEU A 304 14.89 10.62 -29.46
C LEU A 304 13.49 10.24 -28.99
N GLN A 305 12.64 9.73 -29.89
CA GLN A 305 11.30 9.23 -29.54
C GLN A 305 11.37 8.05 -28.57
N ALA A 306 12.30 7.11 -28.79
CA ALA A 306 12.50 5.98 -27.87
C ALA A 306 12.97 6.46 -26.49
N VAL A 307 13.91 7.40 -26.43
CA VAL A 307 14.40 8.00 -25.17
C VAL A 307 13.29 8.76 -24.44
N ALA A 308 12.45 9.51 -25.15
CA ALA A 308 11.31 10.20 -24.54
C ALA A 308 10.34 9.21 -23.87
N LYS A 309 9.99 8.12 -24.57
CA LYS A 309 9.13 7.05 -24.02
C LYS A 309 9.76 6.35 -22.81
N ILE A 310 11.08 6.15 -22.82
CA ILE A 310 11.80 5.60 -21.65
C ILE A 310 11.64 6.54 -20.46
N LYS A 311 11.87 7.85 -20.63
CA LYS A 311 11.69 8.83 -19.55
C LYS A 311 10.26 8.88 -19.02
N GLU A 312 9.27 8.79 -19.89
CA GLU A 312 7.86 8.71 -19.47
C GLU A 312 7.57 7.44 -18.66
N ALA A 313 8.13 6.30 -19.07
CA ALA A 313 7.98 5.04 -18.34
C ALA A 313 8.72 5.06 -16.99
N GLU A 314 9.89 5.69 -16.92
CA GLU A 314 10.64 5.93 -15.68
C GLU A 314 9.84 6.79 -14.70
N ALA A 315 9.24 7.90 -15.18
CA ALA A 315 8.38 8.76 -14.35
C ALA A 315 7.17 7.99 -13.79
N LYS A 316 6.49 7.19 -14.63
CA LYS A 316 5.41 6.30 -14.17
C LYS A 316 5.91 5.27 -13.15
N MET A 317 7.12 4.75 -13.31
CA MET A 317 7.69 3.80 -12.36
C MET A 317 7.97 4.46 -11.01
N ASP A 318 8.43 5.72 -10.99
CA ASP A 318 8.64 6.49 -9.77
C ASP A 318 7.32 6.82 -9.05
N GLU A 319 6.26 7.14 -9.80
CA GLU A 319 4.91 7.28 -9.25
C GLU A 319 4.41 5.97 -8.60
N LEU A 320 4.59 4.83 -9.28
CA LEU A 320 4.22 3.52 -8.73
C LEU A 320 5.02 3.16 -7.48
N ASN A 321 6.33 3.47 -7.47
CA ASN A 321 7.19 3.26 -6.30
C ASN A 321 6.75 4.14 -5.12
N SER A 322 6.34 5.39 -5.39
CA SER A 322 5.84 6.31 -4.37
C SER A 322 4.53 5.80 -3.75
N ARG A 323 3.57 5.37 -4.57
CA ARG A 323 2.32 4.75 -4.10
C ARG A 323 2.58 3.48 -3.28
N ARG A 324 3.52 2.65 -3.72
CA ARG A 324 3.90 1.45 -2.99
C ARG A 324 4.50 1.79 -1.61
N LYS A 325 5.33 2.82 -1.53
CA LYS A 325 5.93 3.30 -0.27
C LYS A 325 4.88 3.80 0.73
N GLU A 326 3.73 4.27 0.27
CA GLU A 326 2.60 4.64 1.14
C GLU A 326 1.78 3.41 1.59
N ILE A 327 1.59 2.44 0.70
CA ILE A 327 0.75 1.26 0.98
C ILE A 327 1.48 0.24 1.87
N ASP A 328 2.78 -0.01 1.65
CA ASP A 328 3.57 -0.98 2.42
C ASP A 328 3.48 -0.74 3.95
N PRO A 329 3.78 0.45 4.52
CA PRO A 329 3.68 0.66 5.96
C PRO A 329 2.24 0.65 6.48
N ALA A 330 1.27 1.10 5.68
CA ALA A 330 -0.14 1.03 6.05
C ALA A 330 -0.64 -0.41 6.09
N LEU A 331 -0.12 -1.29 5.22
CA LEU A 331 -0.42 -2.72 5.23
C LEU A 331 0.21 -3.40 6.44
N ASP A 332 1.49 -3.11 6.72
CA ASP A 332 2.21 -3.69 7.86
C ASP A 332 1.50 -3.34 9.18
N GLY A 333 1.14 -2.06 9.38
CA GLY A 333 0.38 -1.62 10.54
C GLY A 333 -0.99 -2.31 10.66
N LEU A 334 -1.73 -2.45 9.56
CA LEU A 334 -3.02 -3.17 9.59
C LEU A 334 -2.86 -4.65 9.90
N THR A 335 -1.81 -5.30 9.42
CA THR A 335 -1.54 -6.70 9.74
C THR A 335 -1.13 -6.89 11.20
N GLU A 336 -0.32 -6.00 11.75
CA GLU A 336 0.06 -6.02 13.17
C GLU A 336 -1.17 -5.80 14.08
N GLU A 337 -2.01 -4.81 13.74
CA GLU A 337 -3.26 -4.57 14.46
C GLU A 337 -4.20 -5.79 14.36
N LEU A 338 -4.31 -6.39 13.17
CA LEU A 338 -5.14 -7.57 12.94
C LEU A 338 -4.65 -8.75 13.79
N ASP A 339 -3.34 -9.01 13.82
CA ASP A 339 -2.74 -10.06 14.63
C ASP A 339 -2.99 -9.82 16.13
N SER A 340 -2.87 -8.58 16.60
CA SER A 340 -3.18 -8.21 17.98
C SER A 340 -4.66 -8.45 18.34
N CYS A 341 -5.59 -8.16 17.42
CA CYS A 341 -7.02 -8.39 17.62
C CYS A 341 -7.33 -9.89 17.63
N VAL A 342 -6.70 -10.66 16.75
CA VAL A 342 -6.83 -12.13 16.72
C VAL A 342 -6.30 -12.76 18.01
N LEU A 343 -5.21 -12.26 18.58
CA LEU A 343 -4.70 -12.71 19.88
C LEU A 343 -5.69 -12.43 21.01
N LYS A 344 -6.20 -11.19 21.12
CA LYS A 344 -7.22 -10.80 22.11
C LYS A 344 -8.50 -11.65 21.99
N MET A 345 -8.95 -11.91 20.76
CA MET A 345 -10.11 -12.78 20.51
C MET A 345 -9.85 -14.21 21.00
N LYS A 346 -8.64 -14.76 20.79
CA LYS A 346 -8.26 -16.08 21.32
C LYS A 346 -8.23 -16.10 22.85
N GLU A 347 -7.75 -15.05 23.50
CA GLU A 347 -7.73 -14.93 24.95
C GLU A 347 -9.13 -14.86 25.54
N ILE A 348 -10.00 -14.01 24.99
CA ILE A 348 -11.42 -13.93 25.37
C ILE A 348 -12.10 -15.29 25.17
N GLY A 349 -11.85 -15.96 24.05
CA GLY A 349 -12.39 -17.31 23.80
C GLY A 349 -11.93 -18.35 24.83
N LYS A 350 -10.68 -18.27 25.32
CA LYS A 350 -10.20 -19.14 26.42
C LYS A 350 -10.87 -18.79 27.75
N SER A 351 -11.06 -17.50 28.04
CA SER A 351 -11.73 -17.05 29.26
C SER A 351 -13.20 -17.48 29.29
N ILE A 352 -13.92 -17.36 28.17
CA ILE A 352 -15.30 -17.85 28.03
C ILE A 352 -15.36 -19.36 28.33
N LYS A 353 -14.49 -20.17 27.71
CA LYS A 353 -14.43 -21.62 27.97
C LYS A 353 -14.13 -21.98 29.43
N ARG A 354 -13.29 -21.19 30.11
CA ARG A 354 -13.00 -21.39 31.55
C ARG A 354 -14.24 -21.10 32.39
N ILE A 355 -14.93 -19.99 32.11
CA ILE A 355 -16.15 -19.60 32.81
C ILE A 355 -17.25 -20.66 32.58
N GLU A 356 -17.44 -21.12 31.34
CA GLU A 356 -18.38 -22.20 30.99
C GLU A 356 -18.09 -23.47 31.80
N ALA A 357 -16.84 -23.94 31.80
CA ALA A 357 -16.44 -25.13 32.56
C ALA A 357 -16.63 -24.95 34.08
N GLU A 358 -16.34 -23.76 34.62
CA GLU A 358 -16.51 -23.46 36.04
C GLU A 358 -17.99 -23.32 36.44
N THR A 359 -18.86 -22.84 35.54
CA THR A 359 -20.32 -22.87 35.73
C THR A 359 -20.88 -24.28 35.69
N GLU A 360 -20.35 -25.17 34.84
CA GLU A 360 -20.76 -26.58 34.78
C GLU A 360 -20.24 -27.41 35.97
N LEU A 361 -19.06 -27.06 36.51
CA LEU A 361 -18.43 -27.74 37.65
C LEU A 361 -18.91 -27.26 39.02
N LYS A 362 -19.68 -26.17 39.11
CA LYS A 362 -20.32 -25.76 40.36
C LYS A 362 -21.29 -26.87 40.79
N PRO A 363 -21.08 -27.53 41.94
CA PRO A 363 -22.05 -28.50 42.44
C PRO A 363 -23.36 -27.75 42.64
N LYS A 364 -24.42 -28.14 41.91
CA LYS A 364 -25.77 -27.62 42.15
C LYS A 364 -26.03 -27.67 43.64
N SER A 365 -26.43 -26.54 44.21
CA SER A 365 -26.67 -26.48 45.65
C SER A 365 -27.73 -27.51 46.04
N GLU A 366 -27.67 -28.04 47.26
CA GLU A 366 -28.66 -29.02 47.74
C GLU A 366 -30.10 -28.47 47.66
N ARG A 367 -30.24 -27.13 47.69
CA ARG A 367 -31.51 -26.43 47.46
C ARG A 367 -31.98 -26.49 46.01
N GLU A 368 -31.12 -26.20 45.03
CA GLU A 368 -31.47 -26.27 43.60
C GLU A 368 -31.80 -27.71 43.19
N LEU A 369 -31.02 -28.68 43.65
CA LEU A 369 -31.31 -30.10 43.42
C LEU A 369 -32.67 -30.52 44.03
N LYS A 370 -33.05 -29.94 45.17
CA LYS A 370 -34.35 -30.19 45.82
C LYS A 370 -35.51 -29.51 45.08
N GLU A 371 -35.29 -28.33 44.48
CA GLU A 371 -36.29 -27.65 43.64
C GLU A 371 -36.49 -28.35 42.30
N GLU A 372 -35.41 -28.81 41.66
CA GLU A 372 -35.49 -29.67 40.47
C GLU A 372 -36.26 -30.95 40.80
N ALA A 373 -35.96 -31.60 41.93
CA ALA A 373 -36.70 -32.78 42.38
C ALA A 373 -38.20 -32.48 42.61
N LYS A 374 -38.56 -31.30 43.15
CA LYS A 374 -39.97 -30.88 43.28
C LYS A 374 -40.66 -30.66 41.92
N SER A 375 -39.98 -30.00 40.98
CA SER A 375 -40.50 -29.80 39.62
C SER A 375 -40.72 -31.12 38.88
N VAL A 376 -39.80 -32.06 39.03
CA VAL A 376 -39.92 -33.44 38.53
C VAL A 376 -41.11 -34.15 39.18
N TYR A 377 -41.31 -33.99 40.49
CA TYR A 377 -42.46 -34.56 41.21
C TYR A 377 -43.79 -33.96 40.74
N ASP A 378 -43.84 -32.65 40.44
CA ASP A 378 -45.03 -32.00 39.92
C ASP A 378 -45.36 -32.44 38.49
N ARG A 379 -44.34 -32.68 37.65
CA ARG A 379 -44.50 -33.29 36.32
C ARG A 379 -45.01 -34.74 36.42
N PHE A 380 -44.48 -35.51 37.37
CA PHE A 380 -44.97 -36.86 37.67
C PHE A 380 -46.44 -36.86 38.11
N LYS A 381 -46.84 -35.95 39.00
CA LYS A 381 -48.25 -35.77 39.40
C LYS A 381 -49.17 -35.42 38.23
N LYS A 382 -48.65 -34.75 37.20
CA LYS A 382 -49.39 -34.43 35.97
C LYS A 382 -49.43 -35.60 34.96
N GLY A 383 -48.84 -36.75 35.29
CA GLY A 383 -48.88 -37.98 34.48
C GLY A 383 -47.77 -38.11 33.43
N GLU A 384 -46.74 -37.26 33.49
CA GLU A 384 -45.58 -37.39 32.61
C GLU A 384 -44.69 -38.58 33.00
N LYS A 385 -44.10 -39.26 32.02
CA LYS A 385 -43.21 -40.42 32.24
C LYS A 385 -41.86 -39.94 32.78
N LEU A 386 -41.39 -40.56 33.86
CA LEU A 386 -40.10 -40.27 34.50
C LEU A 386 -38.98 -41.14 33.92
N ASN A 387 -37.78 -40.56 33.81
CA ASN A 387 -36.55 -41.32 33.50
C ASN A 387 -35.90 -41.89 34.76
N LEU A 388 -34.94 -42.80 34.59
CA LEU A 388 -34.25 -43.47 35.71
C LEU A 388 -33.52 -42.47 36.63
N GLU A 389 -32.90 -41.44 36.05
CA GLU A 389 -32.22 -40.37 36.80
C GLU A 389 -33.19 -39.52 37.62
N ASP A 390 -34.38 -39.24 37.08
CA ASP A 390 -35.44 -38.51 37.78
C ASP A 390 -35.92 -39.28 39.02
N ILE A 391 -36.05 -40.61 38.91
CA ILE A 391 -36.44 -41.49 40.02
C ILE A 391 -35.39 -41.46 41.13
N TYR A 392 -34.10 -41.53 40.79
CA TYR A 392 -33.01 -41.42 41.77
C TYR A 392 -33.00 -40.04 42.45
N MET A 393 -33.28 -38.98 41.72
CA MET A 393 -33.36 -37.62 42.25
C MET A 393 -34.51 -37.47 43.26
N LEU A 394 -35.70 -37.98 42.94
CA LEU A 394 -36.86 -37.97 43.84
C LEU A 394 -36.62 -38.78 45.12
N ARG A 395 -35.96 -39.94 45.00
CA ARG A 395 -35.59 -40.78 46.15
C ARG A 395 -34.56 -40.11 47.04
N ARG A 396 -33.57 -39.40 46.46
CA ARG A 396 -32.53 -38.69 47.20
C ARG A 396 -33.10 -37.59 48.09
N PHE A 397 -34.21 -36.96 47.70
CA PHE A 397 -34.87 -35.88 48.46
C PHE A 397 -36.16 -36.31 49.18
N ASN A 398 -36.45 -37.62 49.27
CA ASN A 398 -37.65 -38.19 49.90
C ASN A 398 -38.98 -37.59 49.40
N LEU A 399 -39.12 -37.41 48.10
CA LEU A 399 -40.36 -36.90 47.48
C LEU A 399 -41.29 -38.01 46.96
N VAL A 400 -40.82 -39.27 46.93
CA VAL A 400 -41.57 -40.47 46.55
C VAL A 400 -41.19 -41.63 47.47
#